data_AF-L1IEP6-F1
#
_entry.id   AF-L1IEP6-F1
#
_cell.length_a   1.000
_cell.length_b   1.000
_cell.length_c   1.000
_cell.angle_alpha   90.00
_cell.angle_beta   90.00
_cell.angle_gamma   90.00
#
_symmetry.space_group_name_H-M   'P 1'
#
loop_
_entity.id
_entity.type
_entity.pdbx_description
1 polymer ?
#
loop_
_entity_poly.entity_id
_entity_poly.type
_entity_poly.pdbx_seq_one_letter_code
_entity_poly.pdbx_strand_id
1 'polypeptide(L)'
;GVEMYMTGSSKHLGNWEEKKAKRMKRNGDGNWEIEIYFPVSLEIVYQYMLKDLDGRLVWRSAIVRKQKILETDTFRIHDYITCEEDIQTD
;
A
#
# COMPACT_ATOMS: atom_id res chain seq x y z
N GLY A 1 4.71 -7.65 16.16
CA GLY A 1 4.10 -8.01 14.86
C GLY A 1 3.99 -6.76 14.02
N VAL A 2 3.80 -6.91 12.70
CA VAL A 2 3.61 -5.76 11.79
C VAL A 2 2.37 -5.95 10.94
N GLU A 3 1.83 -4.83 10.50
CA GLU A 3 0.67 -4.76 9.62
C GLU A 3 1.00 -3.92 8.38
N MET A 4 0.59 -4.40 7.21
CA MET A 4 0.79 -3.68 5.96
C MET A 4 -0.37 -2.75 5.64
N TYR A 5 -0.04 -1.56 5.17
CA TYR A 5 -0.95 -0.50 4.76
C TYR A 5 -0.58 0.03 3.39
N MET A 6 -1.56 0.59 2.69
CA MET A 6 -1.37 1.30 1.43
C MET A 6 -1.94 2.72 1.54
N THR A 7 -1.19 3.71 1.05
CA THR A 7 -1.67 5.08 0.89
C THR A 7 -1.39 5.59 -0.52
N GLY A 8 -2.05 6.67 -0.95
CA GLY A 8 -1.86 7.17 -2.30
C GLY A 8 -2.64 8.45 -2.62
N SER A 9 -2.56 8.86 -3.88
CA SER A 9 -3.06 10.13 -4.40
C SER A 9 -4.59 10.29 -4.41
N SER A 10 -5.33 9.18 -4.27
CA SER A 10 -6.79 9.19 -4.32
C SER A 10 -7.41 9.20 -2.91
N LYS A 11 -8.61 9.77 -2.78
CA LYS A 11 -9.40 9.70 -1.53
C LYS A 11 -9.70 8.26 -1.11
N HIS A 12 -9.80 7.36 -2.08
CA HIS A 12 -10.00 5.92 -1.86
C HIS A 12 -8.74 5.26 -1.28
N LEU A 13 -7.58 5.91 -1.39
CA LEU A 13 -6.28 5.51 -0.85
C LEU A 13 -5.82 6.40 0.32
N GLY A 14 -6.63 7.38 0.75
CA GLY A 14 -6.31 8.23 1.90
C GLY A 14 -5.58 9.53 1.60
N ASN A 15 -5.41 9.94 0.34
CA ASN A 15 -4.80 11.22 -0.06
C ASN A 15 -3.41 11.47 0.58
N TRP A 16 -2.55 10.46 0.59
CA TRP A 16 -1.21 10.50 1.22
C TRP A 16 -1.21 10.70 2.75
N GLU A 17 -2.37 10.73 3.40
CA GLU A 17 -2.45 10.84 4.87
C GLU A 17 -2.31 9.45 5.52
N GLU A 18 -1.25 9.26 6.33
CA GLU A 18 -0.96 7.98 6.98
C GLU A 18 -2.09 7.45 7.88
N LYS A 19 -2.87 8.37 8.46
CA LYS A 19 -4.03 8.04 9.30
C LYS A 19 -5.22 7.52 8.48
N LYS A 20 -5.27 7.84 7.19
CA LYS A 20 -6.32 7.40 6.25
C LYS A 20 -5.88 6.25 5.36
N ALA A 21 -4.64 5.79 5.52
CA ALA A 21 -4.09 4.65 4.80
C ALA A 21 -4.96 3.40 5.01
N LYS A 22 -5.05 2.58 3.97
CA LYS A 22 -5.89 1.39 3.95
C LYS A 22 -5.11 0.18 4.45
N ARG A 23 -5.64 -0.49 5.48
CA ARG A 23 -5.06 -1.71 6.04
C ARG A 23 -5.24 -2.87 5.07
N MET A 24 -4.16 -3.61 4.82
CA MET A 24 -4.18 -4.82 4.02
C MET A 24 -4.39 -6.04 4.90
N LYS A 25 -5.01 -7.09 4.35
CA LYS A 25 -5.22 -8.36 5.04
C LYS A 25 -4.08 -9.30 4.70
N ARG A 26 -3.43 -9.87 5.72
CA ARG A 26 -2.47 -10.97 5.54
C ARG A 26 -3.23 -12.24 5.20
N ASN A 27 -2.88 -12.89 4.10
CA ASN A 27 -3.42 -14.20 3.74
C ASN A 27 -2.57 -15.33 4.35
N GLY A 28 -3.02 -16.58 4.20
CA GLY A 28 -2.36 -17.76 4.77
C GLY A 28 -0.96 -18.03 4.18
N ASP A 29 -0.74 -17.58 2.94
CA ASP A 29 0.49 -17.80 2.17
C ASP A 29 1.55 -16.72 2.42
N GLY A 30 1.29 -15.79 3.35
CA GLY A 30 2.21 -14.72 3.73
C GLY A 30 2.14 -13.46 2.87
N ASN A 31 1.28 -13.44 1.85
CA ASN A 31 1.02 -12.24 1.04
C ASN A 31 0.02 -11.31 1.74
N TRP A 32 0.05 -10.04 1.34
CA TRP A 32 -0.87 -9.01 1.81
C TRP A 32 -1.77 -8.58 0.68
N GLU A 33 -3.08 -8.51 0.95
CA GLU A 33 -4.08 -8.23 -0.07
C GLU A 33 -5.08 -7.19 0.40
N ILE A 34 -5.55 -6.38 -0.55
CA ILE A 34 -6.65 -5.43 -0.35
C ILE A 34 -7.45 -5.26 -1.63
N GLU A 35 -8.76 -5.17 -1.48
CA GLU A 35 -9.68 -4.83 -2.56
C GLU A 35 -10.13 -3.38 -2.38
N ILE A 36 -10.01 -2.58 -3.43
CA ILE A 36 -10.39 -1.17 -3.43
C ILE A 36 -11.27 -0.90 -4.64
N TYR A 37 -12.48 -0.42 -4.37
CA TYR A 37 -13.40 0.00 -5.40
C TYR A 37 -13.15 1.47 -5.79
N PHE A 38 -13.02 1.71 -7.09
CA PHE A 38 -12.91 3.03 -7.69
C PHE A 38 -14.12 3.27 -8.59
N PRO A 39 -14.96 4.29 -8.30
CA PRO A 39 -16.23 4.48 -9.00
C PRO A 39 -16.11 5.13 -10.39
N VAL A 40 -14.93 5.61 -10.75
CA VAL A 40 -14.66 6.30 -12.03
C VAL A 40 -13.28 5.92 -12.51
N SER A 41 -13.02 6.08 -13.81
CA SER A 41 -11.67 5.91 -14.36
C SER A 41 -10.74 7.00 -13.83
N LEU A 42 -9.60 6.62 -13.26
CA LEU A 42 -8.59 7.57 -12.75
C LEU A 42 -7.18 7.01 -12.82
N GLU A 43 -6.20 7.91 -12.79
CA GLU A 43 -4.81 7.56 -12.58
C GLU A 43 -4.47 7.69 -11.09
N ILE A 44 -3.98 6.61 -10.49
CA ILE A 44 -3.56 6.58 -9.09
C ILE A 44 -2.05 6.48 -8.98
N VAL A 45 -1.53 7.07 -7.91
CA VAL A 45 -0.18 6.83 -7.41
C VAL A 45 -0.31 6.32 -5.99
N TYR A 46 0.42 5.27 -5.64
CA TYR A 46 0.31 4.62 -4.33
C TYR A 46 1.66 4.10 -3.83
N GLN A 47 1.70 3.83 -2.53
CA GLN A 47 2.89 3.40 -1.80
C GLN A 47 2.50 2.50 -0.64
N TYR A 48 3.39 1.57 -0.29
CA TYR A 48 3.18 0.65 0.81
C TYR A 48 3.88 1.14 2.08
N MET A 49 3.30 0.78 3.22
CA MET A 49 3.79 1.12 4.55
C MET A 49 3.63 -0.09 5.47
N LEU A 50 4.57 -0.27 6.39
CA LEU A 50 4.44 -1.18 7.51
C LEU A 50 4.25 -0.37 8.78
N LYS A 51 3.33 -0.82 9.63
CA LYS A 51 3.15 -0.30 10.98
C LYS A 51 3.34 -1.40 12.00
N ASP A 52 3.86 -1.05 13.17
CA ASP A 52 3.85 -1.95 14.33
C ASP A 52 2.44 -2.07 14.93
N LEU A 53 2.30 -2.89 15.97
CA LEU A 53 1.02 -3.11 16.65
C LEU A 53 0.53 -1.87 17.42
N ASP A 54 1.41 -0.90 17.71
CA ASP A 54 1.07 0.38 18.34
C ASP A 54 0.66 1.43 17.28
N GLY A 55 0.67 1.07 16.00
CA GLY A 55 0.29 1.94 14.88
C GLY A 55 1.38 2.91 14.44
N ARG A 56 2.63 2.74 14.91
CA ARG A 56 3.77 3.56 14.50
C ARG A 56 4.29 3.08 13.14
N LEU A 57 4.62 4.02 12.27
CA LEU A 57 5.24 3.73 10.97
C LEU A 57 6.65 3.16 11.20
N VAL A 58 6.89 1.92 10.76
CA VAL A 58 8.21 1.28 10.85
C VAL A 58 8.95 1.30 9.53
N TRP A 59 8.22 1.32 8.41
CA TRP A 59 8.83 1.30 7.08
C TRP A 59 7.86 1.83 6.02
N ARG A 60 8.42 2.36 4.93
CA ARG A 60 7.70 2.85 3.75
C ARG A 60 8.47 2.45 2.49
N SER A 61 7.76 2.06 1.43
CA SER A 61 8.42 1.63 0.19
C SER A 61 9.15 2.78 -0.51
N ALA A 62 10.43 2.61 -0.85
CA ALA A 62 11.18 3.62 -1.60
C ALA A 62 10.56 3.94 -2.96
N ILE A 63 9.95 2.93 -3.60
CA ILE A 63 9.29 3.06 -4.89
C ILE A 63 7.82 3.44 -4.69
N VAL A 64 7.41 4.55 -5.31
CA VAL A 64 6.01 4.90 -5.55
C VAL A 64 5.55 4.27 -6.85
N ARG A 65 4.35 3.70 -6.85
CA ARG A 65 3.78 3.01 -8.01
C ARG A 65 2.70 3.85 -8.64
N LYS A 66 2.55 3.73 -9.95
CA LYS A 66 1.57 4.47 -10.74
C LYS A 66 0.72 3.49 -11.53
N GLN A 67 -0.60 3.63 -11.47
CA GLN A 67 -1.53 2.75 -12.16
C GLN A 67 -2.71 3.52 -12.73
N LYS A 68 -3.14 3.16 -13.94
CA LYS A 68 -4.39 3.64 -14.52
C LYS A 68 -5.51 2.65 -14.19
N ILE A 69 -6.59 3.15 -13.62
CA ILE A 69 -7.82 2.43 -13.27
C ILE A 69 -8.89 2.82 -14.28
N LEU A 70 -9.59 1.84 -14.83
CA LEU A 70 -10.75 2.05 -15.69
C LEU A 70 -12.01 1.56 -14.97
N GLU A 71 -13.11 2.30 -15.09
CA GLU A 71 -14.36 2.05 -14.34
C GLU A 71 -14.96 0.67 -14.59
N THR A 72 -14.74 0.10 -15.78
CA THR A 72 -15.30 -1.19 -16.19
C THR A 72 -14.44 -2.39 -15.76
N ASP A 73 -13.27 -2.15 -15.19
CA ASP A 73 -12.24 -3.18 -15.06
C ASP A 73 -12.05 -3.59 -13.60
N THR A 74 -12.25 -4.88 -13.32
CA THR A 74 -11.63 -5.52 -12.16
C THR A 74 -10.30 -6.11 -12.61
N PHE A 75 -9.21 -5.65 -12.01
CA PHE A 75 -7.88 -6.18 -12.29
C PHE A 75 -7.11 -6.37 -10.99
N ARG A 76 -6.17 -7.32 -10.99
CA ARG A 76 -5.39 -7.68 -9.80
C ARG A 76 -3.94 -7.23 -10.01
N ILE A 77 -3.41 -6.50 -9.03
CA ILE A 77 -2.01 -6.08 -9.01
C ILE A 77 -1.26 -7.02 -8.09
N HIS A 78 -0.19 -7.64 -8.59
CA HIS A 78 0.73 -8.46 -7.80
C HIS A 78 2.08 -7.73 -7.76
N ASP A 79 2.37 -7.13 -6.61
CA ASP A 79 3.62 -6.40 -6.39
C ASP A 79 4.57 -7.21 -5.51
N TYR A 80 5.86 -7.15 -5.86
CA TYR A 80 6.94 -7.56 -4.97
C TYR A 80 7.54 -6.33 -4.32
N ILE A 81 7.74 -6.41 -3.01
CA ILE A 81 8.22 -5.31 -2.18
C ILE A 81 9.39 -5.81 -1.36
N THR A 82 10.53 -5.14 -1.51
CA THR A 82 11.71 -5.40 -0.68
C THR A 82 11.78 -4.35 0.41
N CYS A 83 11.87 -4.80 1.66
CA CYS A 83 12.26 -3.95 2.77
C CYS A 83 13.79 -3.93 2.78
N GLU A 84 14.40 -2.86 2.28
CA GLU A 84 15.82 -2.63 2.51
C GLU A 84 15.98 -2.28 3.99
N GLU A 85 16.65 -3.15 4.73
CA GLU A 85 17.18 -2.77 6.04
C GLU A 85 18.33 -1.80 5.75
N ASP A 86 18.25 -0.57 6.28
CA ASP A 86 19.39 0.33 6.28
C ASP A 86 20.51 -0.37 7.07
N ILE A 87 21.41 -1.07 6.37
CA ILE A 87 22.65 -1.57 6.97
C ILE A 87 23.47 -0.33 7.27
N GLN A 88 23.32 0.18 8.48
CA GLN A 88 24.18 1.22 9.01
C GLN A 88 25.54 0.56 9.27
N THR A 89 26.44 0.65 8.28
CA THR A 89 27.84 0.28 8.47
C THR A 89 28.48 1.31 9.39
N ASP A 90 28.81 0.88 10.61
CA ASP A 90 29.69 1.62 11.55
C ASP A 90 31.08 1.90 10.94
#